data_AF-U2FW65-F1
#
_entry.id   AF-U2FW65-F1
#
_cell.length_a   1.000
_cell.length_b   1.000
_cell.length_c   1.000
_cell.angle_alpha   90.00
_cell.angle_beta   90.00
_cell.angle_gamma   90.00
#
_symmetry.space_group_name_H-M   'P 1'
#
loop_
_entity.id
_entity.type
_entity.pdbx_description
1 polymer ?
#
loop_
_entity_poly.entity_id
_entity_poly.type
_entity_poly.pdbx_seq_one_letter_code
_entity_poly.pdbx_strand_id
1 'polypeptide(L)'
;MPYFALRGLQVLLLPLLIPAVITGSSNIQGSDNRARDLAFYTAGTIVGGVGGRLIAVGSVTFEHWQIGSLAITAMLLFSAWLLRDPPELASEIPRRPATAGDTATAPVEQKKSWWCQVTLSYPGLALAFGVLTTVLTCLPFEIGYKRGGALMLAIVYGGYAVGIATSLGAPAITRISRGLPNATLVAAILFVIGLCGVIQGSFLALVIGVVLLCGSMVFQQATQIVLLNDYFARSQSGTVSALFVAAVFAGGTVGSSVMVSLYEWAGWGVVMGICLVFAVVAGYCVYVAARRQAQAARMPATQ
;
A
#
# COMPACT_ATOMS: atom_id res chain seq x y z
N MET A 1 -29.08 -12.74 -7.62
CA MET A 1 -28.45 -12.55 -8.95
C MET A 1 -27.91 -11.13 -9.15
N PRO A 2 -28.71 -10.03 -9.10
CA PRO A 2 -28.19 -8.69 -9.42
C PRO A 2 -27.15 -8.15 -8.42
N TYR A 3 -27.30 -8.44 -7.12
CA TYR A 3 -26.32 -8.05 -6.10
C TYR A 3 -24.92 -8.64 -6.33
N PHE A 4 -24.85 -9.94 -6.63
CA PHE A 4 -23.57 -10.62 -6.88
C PHE A 4 -22.93 -10.15 -8.18
N ALA A 5 -23.71 -9.86 -9.21
CA ALA A 5 -23.21 -9.27 -10.45
C ALA A 5 -22.61 -7.87 -10.22
N LEU A 6 -23.30 -7.00 -9.46
CA LEU A 6 -22.81 -5.67 -9.10
C LEU A 6 -21.54 -5.74 -8.24
N ARG A 7 -21.49 -6.66 -7.27
CA ARG A 7 -20.28 -6.90 -6.47
C ARG A 7 -19.13 -7.44 -7.32
N GLY A 8 -19.39 -8.38 -8.22
CA GLY A 8 -18.40 -8.90 -9.15
C GLY A 8 -17.81 -7.80 -10.04
N LEU A 9 -18.67 -6.93 -10.59
CA LEU A 9 -18.23 -5.79 -11.38
C LEU A 9 -17.41 -4.80 -10.55
N GLN A 10 -17.83 -4.49 -9.33
CA GLN A 10 -17.09 -3.61 -8.41
C GLN A 10 -15.70 -4.16 -8.11
N VAL A 11 -15.58 -5.47 -7.85
CA VAL A 11 -14.30 -6.14 -7.59
C VAL A 11 -13.42 -6.16 -8.84
N LEU A 12 -13.98 -6.24 -10.04
CA LEU A 12 -13.22 -6.21 -11.30
C LEU A 12 -12.69 -4.80 -11.63
N LEU A 13 -13.46 -3.76 -11.30
CA LEU A 13 -13.10 -2.37 -11.62
C LEU A 13 -11.91 -1.85 -10.80
N LEU A 14 -11.78 -2.26 -9.53
CA LEU A 14 -10.72 -1.81 -8.63
C LEU A 14 -9.29 -2.15 -9.15
N PRO A 15 -8.98 -3.42 -9.52
CA PRO A 15 -7.70 -3.80 -10.12
C PRO A 15 -7.43 -3.16 -11.49
N LEU A 16 -8.47 -2.66 -12.17
CA LEU A 16 -8.31 -1.97 -13.45
C LEU A 16 -7.99 -0.48 -13.25
N LEU A 17 -8.70 0.17 -12.33
CA LEU A 17 -8.57 1.60 -12.04
C LEU A 17 -7.25 1.94 -11.36
N ILE A 18 -6.81 1.13 -10.40
CA ILE A 18 -5.64 1.46 -9.57
C ILE A 18 -4.34 1.53 -10.40
N PRO A 19 -3.98 0.51 -11.22
CA PRO A 19 -2.80 0.60 -12.09
C PRO A 19 -2.92 1.70 -13.13
N ALA A 20 -4.12 1.96 -13.66
CA ALA A 20 -4.37 3.04 -14.62
C ALA A 20 -4.09 4.42 -14.00
N VAL A 21 -4.54 4.65 -12.76
CA VAL A 21 -4.27 5.88 -12.01
C VAL A 21 -2.79 6.00 -11.69
N ILE A 22 -2.12 4.95 -11.21
CA ILE A 22 -0.67 4.97 -10.93
C ILE A 22 0.12 5.32 -12.20
N THR A 23 -0.19 4.66 -13.32
CA THR A 23 0.46 4.87 -14.61
C THR A 23 0.19 6.28 -15.14
N GLY A 24 -1.03 6.80 -14.93
CA GLY A 24 -1.39 8.17 -15.25
C GLY A 24 -0.58 9.17 -14.44
N SER A 25 -0.55 9.01 -13.12
CA SER A 25 0.21 9.86 -12.19
C SER A 25 1.71 9.86 -12.46
N SER A 26 2.31 8.73 -12.87
CA SER A 26 3.74 8.67 -13.19
C SER A 26 4.11 9.28 -14.56
N ASN A 27 3.12 9.65 -15.38
CA ASN A 27 3.31 10.09 -16.77
C ASN A 27 2.52 11.36 -17.13
N ILE A 28 2.21 12.21 -16.15
CA ILE A 28 1.61 13.52 -16.40
C ILE A 28 2.54 14.37 -17.27
N GLN A 29 2.02 14.94 -18.36
CA GLN A 29 2.79 15.80 -19.25
C GLN A 29 3.17 17.11 -18.54
N GLY A 30 4.45 17.50 -18.65
CA GLY A 30 4.98 18.70 -17.98
C GLY A 30 5.31 18.53 -16.49
N SER A 31 5.18 17.31 -15.92
CA SER A 31 5.71 17.04 -14.58
C SER A 31 7.18 16.63 -14.63
N ASP A 32 8.03 17.42 -13.97
CA ASP A 32 9.47 17.14 -13.83
C ASP A 32 9.78 16.08 -12.74
N ASN A 33 8.81 15.73 -11.88
CA ASN A 33 9.10 14.90 -10.70
C ASN A 33 8.05 13.79 -10.48
N ARG A 34 8.30 12.63 -11.08
CA ARG A 34 7.50 11.40 -10.93
C ARG A 34 7.33 10.94 -9.49
N ALA A 35 8.41 11.04 -8.70
CA ALA A 35 8.39 10.62 -7.30
C ALA A 35 7.41 11.46 -6.48
N ARG A 36 7.32 12.77 -6.77
CA ARG A 36 6.36 13.67 -6.13
C ARG A 36 4.91 13.30 -6.48
N ASP A 37 4.63 13.02 -7.74
CA ASP A 37 3.26 12.72 -8.18
C ASP A 37 2.77 11.37 -7.62
N LEU A 38 3.66 10.37 -7.59
CA LEU A 38 3.39 9.09 -6.92
C LEU A 38 3.22 9.26 -5.40
N ALA A 39 3.98 10.14 -4.76
CA ALA A 39 3.82 10.43 -3.34
C ALA A 39 2.47 11.11 -3.02
N PHE A 40 1.99 12.02 -3.88
CA PHE A 40 0.66 12.61 -3.78
C PHE A 40 -0.44 11.58 -3.99
N TYR A 41 -0.29 10.71 -4.99
CA TYR A 41 -1.20 9.58 -5.19
C TYR A 41 -1.31 8.72 -3.92
N THR A 42 -0.17 8.28 -3.36
CA THR A 42 -0.16 7.46 -2.14
C THR A 42 -0.78 8.22 -0.96
N ALA A 43 -0.47 9.50 -0.78
CA ALA A 43 -1.11 10.33 0.25
C ALA A 43 -2.64 10.40 0.07
N GLY A 44 -3.13 10.58 -1.16
CA GLY A 44 -4.56 10.59 -1.48
C GLY A 44 -5.26 9.27 -1.16
N THR A 45 -4.63 8.13 -1.45
CA THR A 45 -5.20 6.82 -1.10
C THR A 45 -5.31 6.62 0.42
N ILE A 46 -4.38 7.18 1.19
CA ILE A 46 -4.40 7.13 2.65
C ILE A 46 -5.51 8.02 3.20
N VAL A 47 -5.65 9.25 2.69
CA VAL A 47 -6.78 10.14 3.03
C VAL A 47 -8.11 9.44 2.79
N GLY A 48 -8.28 8.80 1.63
CA GLY A 48 -9.47 8.01 1.31
C GLY A 48 -9.67 6.83 2.27
N GLY A 49 -8.60 6.10 2.61
CA GLY A 49 -8.65 4.98 3.55
C GLY A 49 -9.03 5.38 4.98
N VAL A 50 -8.44 6.45 5.51
CA VAL A 50 -8.79 7.00 6.83
C VAL A 50 -10.20 7.55 6.82
N GLY A 51 -10.52 8.39 5.84
CA GLY A 51 -11.85 9.00 5.70
C GLY A 51 -12.95 7.94 5.61
N GLY A 52 -12.76 6.91 4.78
CA GLY A 52 -13.70 5.80 4.64
C GLY A 52 -13.94 5.04 5.95
N ARG A 53 -12.87 4.76 6.73
CA ARG A 53 -12.98 4.09 8.03
C ARG A 53 -13.69 4.96 9.07
N LEU A 54 -13.39 6.27 9.12
CA LEU A 54 -14.04 7.19 10.04
C LEU A 54 -15.53 7.38 9.70
N ILE A 55 -15.88 7.48 8.41
CA ILE A 55 -17.28 7.52 7.97
C ILE A 55 -18.00 6.22 8.36
N ALA A 56 -17.36 5.06 8.17
CA ALA A 56 -17.94 3.77 8.56
C ALA A 56 -18.18 3.67 10.07
N VAL A 57 -17.19 4.03 10.90
CA VAL A 57 -17.33 4.06 12.36
C VAL A 57 -18.40 5.07 12.80
N GLY A 58 -18.43 6.27 12.21
CA GLY A 58 -19.45 7.27 12.50
C GLY A 58 -20.86 6.80 12.14
N SER A 59 -21.01 6.03 11.07
CA SER A 59 -22.30 5.48 10.64
C SER A 59 -22.88 4.48 11.63
N VAL A 60 -22.02 3.76 12.36
CA VAL A 60 -22.44 2.85 13.44
C VAL A 60 -23.06 3.63 14.60
N THR A 61 -22.54 4.83 14.92
CA THR A 61 -23.08 5.70 15.98
C THR A 61 -24.50 6.16 15.67
N PHE A 62 -24.83 6.35 14.39
CA PHE A 62 -26.18 6.75 13.96
C PHE A 62 -27.10 5.56 13.70
N GLU A 63 -26.66 4.30 13.91
CA GLU A 63 -27.39 3.06 13.62
C GLU A 63 -27.86 2.89 12.15
N HIS A 64 -27.39 3.77 11.25
CA HIS A 64 -27.79 3.79 9.85
C HIS A 64 -26.56 3.61 8.95
N TRP A 65 -26.24 2.35 8.62
CA TRP A 65 -25.13 2.00 7.72
C TRP A 65 -25.29 2.58 6.31
N GLN A 66 -26.53 2.92 5.91
CA GLN A 66 -26.84 3.54 4.63
C GLN A 66 -26.22 4.94 4.51
N ILE A 67 -26.13 5.71 5.60
CA ILE A 67 -25.58 7.07 5.59
C ILE A 67 -24.11 7.05 5.17
N GLY A 68 -23.31 6.13 5.74
CA GLY A 68 -21.92 5.96 5.35
C GLY A 68 -21.78 5.52 3.90
N SER A 69 -22.67 4.64 3.44
CA SER A 69 -22.67 4.16 2.05
C SER A 69 -23.02 5.27 1.06
N LEU A 70 -23.98 6.13 1.39
CA LEU A 70 -24.36 7.31 0.61
C LEU A 70 -23.24 8.35 0.58
N ALA A 71 -22.58 8.60 1.72
CA ALA A 71 -21.44 9.52 1.79
C ALA A 71 -20.28 9.06 0.89
N ILE A 72 -19.92 7.77 0.95
CA ILE A 72 -18.90 7.18 0.07
C ILE A 72 -19.33 7.29 -1.40
N THR A 73 -20.62 7.04 -1.71
CA THR A 73 -21.15 7.17 -3.08
C THR A 73 -21.02 8.60 -3.59
N ALA A 74 -21.37 9.60 -2.77
CA ALA A 74 -21.23 11.01 -3.14
C ALA A 74 -19.76 11.39 -3.39
N MET A 75 -18.82 10.91 -2.57
CA MET A 75 -17.38 11.12 -2.79
C MET A 75 -16.88 10.49 -4.09
N LEU A 76 -17.36 9.29 -4.44
CA LEU A 76 -17.00 8.64 -5.71
C LEU A 76 -17.57 9.40 -6.91
N LEU A 77 -18.81 9.88 -6.84
CA LEU A 77 -19.41 10.71 -7.90
C LEU A 77 -18.66 12.04 -8.05
N PHE A 78 -18.24 12.66 -6.95
CA PHE A 78 -17.42 13.86 -6.98
C PHE A 78 -16.04 13.61 -7.62
N SER A 79 -15.41 12.48 -7.28
CA SER A 79 -14.15 12.06 -7.93
C SER A 79 -14.33 11.84 -9.44
N ALA A 80 -15.40 11.15 -9.85
CA ALA A 80 -15.73 10.94 -11.25
C ALA A 80 -16.03 12.25 -12.00
N TRP A 81 -16.63 13.22 -11.31
CA TRP A 81 -16.85 14.57 -11.84
C TRP A 81 -15.53 15.31 -12.06
N LEU A 82 -14.60 15.24 -11.09
CA LEU A 82 -13.28 15.87 -11.20
C LEU A 82 -12.42 15.25 -12.31
N LEU A 83 -12.59 13.95 -12.57
CA LEU A 83 -11.90 13.20 -13.63
C LEU A 83 -12.49 13.40 -15.03
N ARG A 84 -13.50 14.27 -15.22
CA ARG A 84 -14.08 14.56 -16.55
C ARG A 84 -13.06 15.20 -17.49
N ASP A 85 -12.17 16.02 -16.95
CA ASP A 85 -11.10 16.70 -17.68
C ASP A 85 -9.73 16.20 -17.17
N PRO A 86 -9.32 14.97 -17.54
CA PRO A 86 -8.07 14.41 -17.04
C PRO A 86 -6.86 15.16 -17.60
N PRO A 87 -5.76 15.25 -16.83
CA PRO A 87 -4.53 15.87 -17.31
C PRO A 87 -3.97 15.14 -18.54
N GLU A 88 -3.35 15.89 -19.46
CA GLU A 88 -2.69 15.30 -20.62
C GLU A 88 -1.51 14.42 -20.17
N LEU A 89 -1.44 13.23 -20.76
CA LEU A 89 -0.38 12.26 -20.49
C LEU A 89 0.74 12.44 -21.52
N ALA A 90 1.98 12.26 -21.09
CA ALA A 90 3.13 12.30 -21.99
C ALA A 90 2.93 11.33 -23.17
N SER A 91 3.26 11.79 -24.38
CA SER A 91 3.03 11.14 -25.68
C SER A 91 3.67 9.75 -25.86
N GLU A 92 4.48 9.30 -24.91
CA GLU A 92 5.22 8.04 -24.97
C GLU A 92 4.44 6.81 -24.44
N ILE A 93 3.19 6.95 -24.00
CA ILE A 93 2.36 5.78 -23.70
C ILE A 93 1.76 5.28 -25.03
N PRO A 94 2.22 4.15 -25.60
CA PRO A 94 1.62 3.64 -26.81
C PRO A 94 0.19 3.21 -26.46
N ARG A 95 -0.82 3.95 -26.94
CA ARG A 95 -2.24 3.53 -26.89
C ARG A 95 -2.53 2.30 -27.77
N ARG A 96 -1.51 1.57 -28.20
CA ARG A 96 -1.65 0.56 -29.26
C ARG A 96 -2.31 -0.70 -28.66
N PRO A 97 -3.41 -1.19 -29.24
CA PRO A 97 -3.91 -2.53 -28.91
C PRO A 97 -2.78 -3.50 -29.24
N ALA A 98 -2.49 -4.43 -28.33
CA ALA A 98 -1.55 -5.50 -28.57
C ALA A 98 -2.03 -6.31 -29.80
N THR A 99 -1.55 -5.97 -30.98
CA THR A 99 -1.71 -6.82 -32.16
C THR A 99 -0.92 -8.09 -31.89
N ALA A 100 -1.57 -9.24 -32.12
CA ALA A 100 -1.14 -10.60 -31.78
C ALA A 100 0.16 -11.10 -32.48
N GLY A 101 1.07 -10.21 -32.85
CA GLY A 101 2.38 -10.50 -33.41
C GLY A 101 3.54 -9.72 -32.77
N ASP A 102 3.28 -8.73 -31.90
CA ASP A 102 4.33 -8.13 -31.08
C ASP A 102 4.60 -9.07 -29.91
N THR A 103 5.55 -9.97 -30.11
CA THR A 103 6.26 -10.60 -28.98
C THR A 103 6.78 -9.45 -28.14
N ALA A 104 6.11 -9.17 -27.02
CA ALA A 104 6.60 -8.26 -25.99
C ALA A 104 8.07 -8.58 -25.81
N THR A 105 8.94 -7.68 -26.27
CA THR A 105 10.38 -7.89 -26.17
C THR A 105 10.63 -8.09 -24.68
N ALA A 106 11.06 -9.31 -24.35
CA ALA A 106 11.46 -9.65 -23.00
C ALA A 106 12.39 -8.54 -22.51
N PRO A 107 12.29 -8.13 -21.24
CA PRO A 107 13.00 -6.97 -20.72
C PRO A 107 14.45 -7.05 -21.18
N VAL A 108 14.86 -5.99 -21.90
CA VAL A 108 16.17 -5.84 -22.52
C VAL A 108 17.23 -6.47 -21.62
N GLU A 109 17.94 -7.43 -22.19
CA GLU A 109 19.05 -8.15 -21.59
C GLU A 109 20.02 -7.18 -20.88
N GLN A 110 19.85 -7.00 -19.57
CA GLN A 110 20.99 -6.72 -18.70
C GLN A 110 21.26 -7.94 -17.84
N LYS A 111 22.24 -8.71 -18.31
CA LYS A 111 22.73 -9.95 -17.70
C LYS A 111 23.00 -9.78 -16.20
N LYS A 112 22.42 -10.71 -15.43
CA LYS A 112 22.91 -11.25 -14.15
C LYS A 112 22.73 -10.34 -12.91
N SER A 113 21.92 -10.83 -11.95
CA SER A 113 21.66 -10.30 -10.59
C SER A 113 20.50 -9.30 -10.39
N TRP A 114 19.57 -9.16 -11.34
CA TRP A 114 18.41 -8.26 -11.20
C TRP A 114 17.12 -8.96 -10.73
N TRP A 115 16.93 -10.23 -11.12
CA TRP A 115 15.74 -11.02 -10.74
C TRP A 115 15.50 -11.01 -9.24
N CYS A 116 16.54 -11.20 -8.43
CA CYS A 116 16.42 -11.28 -6.97
C CYS A 116 16.02 -9.94 -6.31
N GLN A 117 16.36 -8.78 -6.90
CA GLN A 117 16.09 -7.47 -6.30
C GLN A 117 14.61 -7.09 -6.42
N VAL A 118 14.05 -7.25 -7.61
CA VAL A 118 12.65 -6.98 -7.91
C VAL A 118 11.74 -8.08 -7.34
N THR A 119 12.18 -9.35 -7.35
CA THR A 119 11.39 -10.45 -6.76
C THR A 119 11.33 -10.45 -5.25
N LEU A 120 12.22 -9.77 -4.52
CA LEU A 120 12.13 -9.67 -3.04
C LEU A 120 11.23 -8.51 -2.59
N SER A 121 11.17 -7.41 -3.36
CA SER A 121 10.31 -6.27 -3.02
C SER A 121 8.83 -6.60 -3.03
N TYR A 122 8.33 -7.33 -4.04
CA TYR A 122 6.92 -7.70 -4.14
C TYR A 122 6.40 -8.58 -2.98
N PRO A 123 7.00 -9.74 -2.66
CA PRO A 123 6.56 -10.56 -1.53
C PRO A 123 6.80 -9.86 -0.20
N GLY A 124 7.88 -9.08 -0.04
CA GLY A 124 8.10 -8.28 1.16
C GLY A 124 6.97 -7.28 1.41
N LEU A 125 6.54 -6.58 0.35
CA LEU A 125 5.43 -5.64 0.42
C LEU A 125 4.08 -6.35 0.64
N ALA A 126 3.85 -7.48 -0.02
CA ALA A 126 2.66 -8.31 0.17
C ALA A 126 2.53 -8.76 1.63
N LEU A 127 3.63 -9.24 2.23
CA LEU A 127 3.67 -9.64 3.63
C LEU A 127 3.44 -8.46 4.58
N ALA A 128 4.12 -7.33 4.37
CA ALA A 128 3.94 -6.13 5.20
C ALA A 128 2.50 -5.60 5.14
N PHE A 129 1.93 -5.51 3.94
CA PHE A 129 0.55 -5.08 3.77
C PHE A 129 -0.43 -6.11 4.34
N GLY A 130 -0.16 -7.41 4.18
CA GLY A 130 -0.95 -8.47 4.77
C GLY A 130 -1.00 -8.39 6.29
N VAL A 131 0.13 -8.14 6.96
CA VAL A 131 0.16 -7.88 8.41
C VAL A 131 -0.72 -6.68 8.78
N LEU A 132 -0.57 -5.58 8.04
CA LEU A 132 -1.35 -4.37 8.30
C LEU A 132 -2.86 -4.61 8.12
N THR A 133 -3.27 -5.28 7.05
CA THR A 133 -4.69 -5.59 6.81
C THR A 133 -5.21 -6.58 7.83
N THR A 134 -4.43 -7.59 8.25
CA THR A 134 -4.82 -8.49 9.35
C THR A 134 -5.10 -7.73 10.63
N VAL A 135 -4.15 -6.89 11.06
CA VAL A 135 -4.32 -6.10 12.29
C VAL A 135 -5.59 -5.25 12.18
N LEU A 136 -5.73 -4.46 11.12
CA LEU A 136 -6.86 -3.54 11.00
C LEU A 136 -8.21 -4.21 10.77
N THR A 137 -8.25 -5.42 10.22
CA THR A 137 -9.48 -6.18 10.06
C THR A 137 -9.85 -6.93 11.33
N CYS A 138 -8.87 -7.46 12.07
CA CYS A 138 -9.13 -8.18 13.33
C CYS A 138 -9.45 -7.21 14.49
N LEU A 139 -8.95 -5.97 14.43
CA LEU A 139 -9.03 -5.02 15.56
C LEU A 139 -10.45 -4.71 16.05
N PRO A 140 -11.47 -4.49 15.19
CA PRO A 140 -12.84 -4.30 15.65
C PRO A 140 -13.42 -5.49 16.41
N PHE A 141 -12.98 -6.71 16.06
CA PHE A 141 -13.46 -7.92 16.73
C PHE A 141 -12.82 -8.06 18.12
N GLU A 142 -11.58 -7.64 18.29
CA GLU A 142 -10.87 -7.65 19.57
C GLU A 142 -11.37 -6.56 20.52
N ILE A 143 -11.53 -5.32 20.04
CA ILE A 143 -11.94 -4.16 20.86
C ILE A 143 -13.46 -4.15 21.09
N GLY A 144 -14.23 -4.57 20.08
CA GLY A 144 -15.68 -4.46 20.05
C GLY A 144 -16.19 -3.02 19.89
N TYR A 145 -17.49 -2.89 19.61
CA TYR A 145 -18.14 -1.58 19.40
C TYR A 145 -18.86 -1.04 20.64
N LYS A 146 -19.00 -1.83 21.70
CA LYS A 146 -19.73 -1.48 22.93
C LYS A 146 -18.81 -0.75 23.92
N ARG A 147 -19.40 -0.03 24.89
CA ARG A 147 -18.69 0.60 26.04
C ARG A 147 -17.48 1.48 25.66
N GLY A 148 -17.62 2.35 24.64
CA GLY A 148 -16.57 3.28 24.23
C GLY A 148 -15.59 2.75 23.18
N GLY A 149 -15.72 1.47 22.77
CA GLY A 149 -14.88 0.86 21.73
C GLY A 149 -14.93 1.58 20.38
N ALA A 150 -16.07 2.17 20.00
CA ALA A 150 -16.18 2.96 18.77
C ALA A 150 -15.27 4.21 18.76
N LEU A 151 -15.16 4.92 19.89
CA LEU A 151 -14.27 6.07 20.03
C LEU A 151 -12.79 5.63 20.01
N MET A 152 -12.49 4.52 20.68
CA MET A 152 -11.16 3.91 20.66
C MET A 152 -10.75 3.51 19.24
N LEU A 153 -11.63 2.85 18.48
CA LEU A 153 -11.41 2.54 17.06
C LEU A 153 -11.23 3.79 16.22
N ALA A 154 -12.03 4.85 16.44
CA ALA A 154 -11.87 6.11 15.71
C ALA A 154 -10.51 6.75 15.96
N ILE A 155 -10.02 6.77 17.20
CA ILE A 155 -8.69 7.30 17.56
C ILE A 155 -7.59 6.45 16.91
N VAL A 156 -7.69 5.13 17.03
CA VAL A 156 -6.70 4.19 16.48
C VAL A 156 -6.64 4.29 14.95
N TYR A 157 -7.80 4.35 14.27
CA TYR A 157 -7.86 4.57 12.83
C TYR A 157 -7.42 5.98 12.41
N GLY A 158 -7.62 6.99 13.25
CA GLY A 158 -7.04 8.32 13.06
C GLY A 158 -5.51 8.28 13.00
N GLY A 159 -4.87 7.38 13.76
CA GLY A 159 -3.42 7.16 13.71
C GLY A 159 -2.88 6.78 12.33
N TYR A 160 -3.72 6.21 11.47
CA TYR A 160 -3.39 5.87 10.08
C TYR A 160 -3.06 7.13 9.23
N ALA A 161 -3.52 8.31 9.65
CA ALA A 161 -3.23 9.58 8.98
C ALA A 161 -1.74 9.96 8.98
N VAL A 162 -0.93 9.39 9.89
CA VAL A 162 0.54 9.52 9.86
C VAL A 162 1.13 9.01 8.54
N GLY A 163 0.41 8.12 7.85
CA GLY A 163 0.73 7.69 6.49
C GLY A 163 0.89 8.86 5.51
N ILE A 164 0.06 9.90 5.64
CA ILE A 164 0.11 11.08 4.76
C ILE A 164 1.46 11.78 4.91
N ALA A 165 1.87 12.03 6.16
CA ALA A 165 3.14 12.68 6.48
C ALA A 165 4.34 11.82 6.06
N THR A 166 4.28 10.50 6.28
CA THR A 166 5.37 9.57 5.92
C THR A 166 5.52 9.37 4.42
N SER A 167 4.42 9.37 3.66
CA SER A 167 4.44 9.31 2.19
C SER A 167 5.08 10.57 1.58
N LEU A 168 4.58 11.75 1.97
CA LEU A 168 5.10 13.03 1.46
C LEU A 168 6.52 13.32 1.97
N GLY A 169 6.82 12.90 3.19
CA GLY A 169 8.12 13.04 3.84
C GLY A 169 9.15 11.97 3.45
N ALA A 170 8.82 11.00 2.61
CA ALA A 170 9.72 9.88 2.28
C ALA A 170 11.11 10.34 1.78
N PRO A 171 11.24 11.36 0.91
CA PRO A 171 12.56 11.87 0.51
C PRO A 171 13.36 12.49 1.67
N ALA A 172 12.69 13.15 2.61
CA ALA A 172 13.34 13.73 3.77
C ALA A 172 13.80 12.64 4.75
N ILE A 173 12.94 11.64 5.02
CA ILE A 173 13.23 10.50 5.89
C ILE A 173 14.42 9.69 5.36
N THR A 174 14.48 9.45 4.05
CA THR A 174 15.60 8.73 3.42
C THR A 174 16.92 9.51 3.51
N ARG A 175 16.89 10.84 3.35
CA ARG A 175 18.07 11.71 3.53
C ARG A 175 18.56 11.70 4.98
N ILE A 176 17.65 11.87 5.94
CA ILE A 176 17.97 11.86 7.39
C ILE A 176 18.58 10.52 7.79
N SER A 177 18.06 9.42 7.24
CA SER A 177 18.56 8.05 7.52
C SER A 177 19.90 7.73 6.83
N ARG A 178 20.52 8.68 6.13
CA ARG A 178 21.78 8.50 5.37
C ARG A 178 21.66 7.47 4.24
N GLY A 179 20.49 7.40 3.60
CA GLY A 179 20.25 6.57 2.43
C GLY A 179 19.08 5.61 2.59
N LEU A 180 18.61 5.12 1.45
CA LEU A 180 17.45 4.24 1.36
C LEU A 180 17.57 2.94 2.18
N PRO A 181 18.69 2.19 2.17
CA PRO A 181 18.76 0.92 2.92
C PRO A 181 18.61 1.10 4.43
N ASN A 182 19.16 2.18 4.97
CA ASN A 182 19.03 2.49 6.39
C ASN A 182 17.61 2.95 6.71
N ALA A 183 16.99 3.74 5.84
CA ALA A 183 15.62 4.20 6.01
C ALA A 183 14.62 3.02 6.00
N THR A 184 14.80 2.06 5.09
CA THR A 184 13.95 0.85 5.02
C THR A 184 14.17 -0.07 6.22
N LEU A 185 15.40 -0.17 6.72
CA LEU A 185 15.70 -0.91 7.96
C LEU A 185 15.02 -0.26 9.17
N VAL A 186 15.14 1.06 9.33
CA VAL A 186 14.48 1.80 10.41
C VAL A 186 12.97 1.61 10.33
N ALA A 187 12.37 1.74 9.14
CA ALA A 187 10.95 1.49 8.95
C ALA A 187 10.57 0.03 9.31
N ALA A 188 11.38 -0.96 8.92
CA ALA A 188 11.12 -2.36 9.29
C ALA A 188 11.16 -2.59 10.80
N ILE A 189 12.13 -1.98 11.51
CA ILE A 189 12.24 -2.06 12.96
C ILE A 189 11.03 -1.39 13.62
N LEU A 190 10.65 -0.18 13.17
CA LEU A 190 9.48 0.53 13.67
C LEU A 190 8.17 -0.23 13.40
N PHE A 191 8.09 -0.94 12.27
CA PHE A 191 6.95 -1.81 11.95
C PHE A 191 6.82 -2.95 12.96
N VAL A 192 7.92 -3.65 13.27
CA VAL A 192 7.94 -4.72 14.29
C VAL A 192 7.63 -4.18 15.69
N ILE A 193 8.23 -3.05 16.08
CA ILE A 193 7.93 -2.39 17.36
C ILE A 193 6.44 -2.01 17.43
N GLY A 194 5.89 -1.48 16.33
CA GLY A 194 4.49 -1.14 16.23
C GLY A 194 3.59 -2.35 16.46
N LEU A 195 3.93 -3.49 15.86
CA LEU A 195 3.21 -4.74 16.07
C LEU A 195 3.30 -5.22 17.53
N CYS A 196 4.47 -5.15 18.16
CA CYS A 196 4.60 -5.46 19.58
C CYS A 196 3.72 -4.56 20.46
N GLY A 197 3.59 -3.28 20.13
CA GLY A 197 2.69 -2.35 20.81
C GLY A 197 1.21 -2.75 20.69
N VAL A 198 0.81 -3.26 19.52
CA VAL A 198 -0.53 -3.82 19.30
C VAL A 198 -0.75 -5.08 20.15
N ILE A 199 0.25 -5.96 20.26
CA ILE A 199 0.19 -7.20 21.04
C ILE A 199 0.11 -6.94 22.54
N GLN A 200 0.75 -5.87 23.02
CA GLN A 200 0.81 -5.55 24.46
C GLN A 200 -0.57 -5.31 25.09
N GLY A 201 -1.57 -4.90 24.32
CA GLY A 201 -2.96 -4.77 24.78
C GLY A 201 -3.29 -3.53 25.61
N SER A 202 -2.32 -2.64 25.91
CA SER A 202 -2.63 -1.35 26.54
C SER A 202 -3.14 -0.35 25.49
N PHE A 203 -4.11 0.51 25.85
CA PHE A 203 -4.69 1.50 24.92
C PHE A 203 -3.63 2.41 24.29
N LEU A 204 -2.71 2.93 25.10
CA LEU A 204 -1.65 3.82 24.60
C LEU A 204 -0.68 3.06 23.67
N ALA A 205 -0.28 1.84 24.03
CA ALA A 205 0.57 1.02 23.19
C ALA A 205 -0.11 0.62 21.88
N LEU A 206 -1.42 0.40 21.90
CA LEU A 206 -2.20 0.14 20.70
C LEU A 206 -2.20 1.36 19.76
N VAL A 207 -2.50 2.55 20.28
CA VAL A 207 -2.51 3.78 19.48
C VAL A 207 -1.14 4.05 18.86
N ILE A 208 -0.08 4.02 19.68
CA ILE A 208 1.30 4.20 19.20
C ILE A 208 1.67 3.08 18.23
N GLY A 209 1.28 1.85 18.54
CA GLY A 209 1.59 0.66 17.75
C GLY A 209 1.01 0.74 16.34
N VAL A 210 -0.27 1.11 16.23
CA VAL A 210 -0.94 1.32 14.93
C VAL A 210 -0.32 2.49 14.18
N VAL A 211 -0.04 3.63 14.84
CA VAL A 211 0.66 4.75 14.19
C VAL A 211 2.00 4.30 13.60
N LEU A 212 2.82 3.57 14.35
CA LEU A 212 4.11 3.07 13.89
C LEU A 212 3.97 2.06 12.75
N LEU A 213 3.02 1.12 12.84
CA LEU A 213 2.72 0.15 11.79
C LEU A 213 2.34 0.85 10.48
N CYS A 214 1.43 1.81 10.57
CA CYS A 214 0.88 2.50 9.39
C CYS A 214 1.94 3.39 8.75
N GLY A 215 2.64 4.20 9.55
CA GLY A 215 3.69 5.08 9.03
C GLY A 215 4.83 4.31 8.38
N SER A 216 5.25 3.19 9.00
CA SER A 216 6.35 2.37 8.47
C SER A 216 5.97 1.64 7.18
N MET A 217 4.77 1.05 7.14
CA MET A 217 4.28 0.35 5.95
C MET A 217 4.04 1.30 4.79
N VAL A 218 3.43 2.46 5.04
CA VAL A 218 3.21 3.49 4.01
C VAL A 218 4.54 4.01 3.48
N PHE A 219 5.52 4.28 4.35
CA PHE A 219 6.85 4.67 3.91
C PHE A 219 7.48 3.61 3.00
N GLN A 220 7.39 2.34 3.37
CA GLN A 220 7.87 1.23 2.53
C GLN A 220 7.11 1.18 1.19
N GLN A 221 5.79 1.35 1.20
CA GLN A 221 4.98 1.38 -0.02
C GLN A 221 5.40 2.52 -0.97
N ALA A 222 5.47 3.75 -0.44
CA ALA A 222 5.80 4.96 -1.19
C ALA A 222 7.23 4.92 -1.75
N THR A 223 8.19 4.38 -0.99
CA THR A 223 9.56 4.22 -1.49
C THR A 223 9.66 3.13 -2.55
N GLN A 224 9.02 1.97 -2.36
CA GLN A 224 9.09 0.86 -3.31
C GLN A 224 8.40 1.17 -4.64
N ILE A 225 7.24 1.84 -4.64
CA ILE A 225 6.53 2.18 -5.89
C ILE A 225 7.35 3.13 -6.77
N VAL A 226 8.03 4.11 -6.15
CA VAL A 226 8.93 5.05 -6.84
C VAL A 226 10.15 4.30 -7.36
N LEU A 227 10.81 3.50 -6.53
CA LEU A 227 12.01 2.75 -6.93
C LEU A 227 11.75 1.78 -8.07
N LEU A 228 10.63 1.05 -8.02
CA LEU A 228 10.26 0.15 -9.09
C LEU A 228 9.98 0.95 -10.37
N ASN A 229 9.21 2.04 -10.32
CA ASN A 229 8.91 2.84 -11.52
C ASN A 229 10.12 3.60 -12.09
N ASP A 230 11.10 3.98 -11.27
CA ASP A 230 12.34 4.61 -11.72
C ASP A 230 13.30 3.60 -12.34
N TYR A 231 13.25 2.34 -11.92
CA TYR A 231 14.12 1.28 -12.43
C TYR A 231 13.72 0.81 -13.83
N PHE A 232 12.42 0.83 -14.16
CA PHE A 232 11.91 0.39 -15.46
C PHE A 232 11.68 1.56 -16.42
N ALA A 233 11.81 1.30 -17.72
CA ALA A 233 11.51 2.29 -18.75
C ALA A 233 10.06 2.79 -18.65
N ARG A 234 9.79 4.05 -19.09
CA ARG A 234 8.45 4.64 -19.06
C ARG A 234 7.40 3.75 -19.74
N SER A 235 7.78 3.06 -20.82
CA SER A 235 6.92 2.13 -21.57
C SER A 235 6.47 0.91 -20.79
N GLN A 236 7.18 0.54 -19.70
CA GLN A 236 6.89 -0.63 -18.87
C GLN A 236 6.27 -0.27 -17.52
N SER A 237 6.05 1.02 -17.24
CA SER A 237 5.51 1.49 -15.94
C SER A 237 4.14 0.87 -15.62
N GLY A 238 3.33 0.59 -16.65
CA GLY A 238 2.04 -0.08 -16.51
C GLY A 238 2.15 -1.49 -15.96
N THR A 239 3.03 -2.33 -16.52
CA THR A 239 3.22 -3.73 -16.09
C THR A 239 3.80 -3.79 -14.67
N VAL A 240 4.77 -2.93 -14.35
CA VAL A 240 5.41 -2.87 -13.04
C VAL A 240 4.41 -2.42 -11.97
N SER A 241 3.64 -1.37 -12.27
CA SER A 241 2.60 -0.88 -11.37
C SER A 241 1.48 -1.90 -11.18
N ALA A 242 1.10 -2.64 -12.23
CA ALA A 242 0.13 -3.73 -12.12
C ALA A 242 0.65 -4.87 -11.23
N LEU A 243 1.92 -5.27 -11.37
CA LEU A 243 2.52 -6.32 -10.53
C LEU A 243 2.66 -5.88 -9.07
N PHE A 244 3.02 -4.62 -8.84
CA PHE A 244 3.01 -3.99 -7.52
C PHE A 244 1.63 -4.05 -6.87
N VAL A 245 0.61 -3.63 -7.59
CA VAL A 245 -0.78 -3.67 -7.12
C VAL A 245 -1.20 -5.10 -6.84
N ALA A 246 -0.91 -6.04 -7.75
CA ALA A 246 -1.22 -7.45 -7.56
C ALA A 246 -0.60 -8.02 -6.28
N ALA A 247 0.68 -7.69 -5.99
CA ALA A 247 1.35 -8.13 -4.78
C ALA A 247 0.71 -7.54 -3.51
N VAL A 248 0.43 -6.22 -3.51
CA VAL A 248 -0.26 -5.55 -2.39
C VAL A 248 -1.63 -6.17 -2.15
N PHE A 249 -2.43 -6.35 -3.20
CA PHE A 249 -3.76 -6.94 -3.07
C PHE A 249 -3.72 -8.41 -2.65
N ALA A 250 -2.78 -9.20 -3.16
CA ALA A 250 -2.59 -10.58 -2.70
C ALA A 250 -2.29 -10.64 -1.20
N GLY A 251 -1.37 -9.79 -0.73
CA GLY A 251 -1.11 -9.61 0.71
C GLY A 251 -2.36 -9.19 1.48
N GLY A 252 -3.09 -8.21 0.95
CA GLY A 252 -4.33 -7.70 1.53
C GLY A 252 -5.42 -8.78 1.65
N THR A 253 -5.58 -9.63 0.64
CA THR A 253 -6.52 -10.76 0.64
C THR A 253 -6.11 -11.82 1.65
N VAL A 254 -4.83 -12.21 1.67
CA VAL A 254 -4.33 -13.16 2.69
C VAL A 254 -4.56 -12.60 4.09
N GLY A 255 -4.23 -11.33 4.31
CA GLY A 255 -4.36 -10.71 5.62
C GLY A 255 -5.81 -10.47 6.07
N SER A 256 -6.73 -10.15 5.16
CA SER A 256 -8.13 -9.85 5.51
C SER A 256 -9.07 -11.05 5.45
N SER A 257 -8.73 -12.09 4.69
CA SER A 257 -9.55 -13.29 4.54
C SER A 257 -8.95 -14.46 5.31
N VAL A 258 -7.74 -14.90 4.93
CA VAL A 258 -7.11 -16.10 5.50
C VAL A 258 -6.81 -15.92 6.98
N MET A 259 -6.22 -14.78 7.36
CA MET A 259 -5.87 -14.53 8.77
C MET A 259 -7.08 -14.27 9.66
N VAL A 260 -8.18 -13.75 9.11
CA VAL A 260 -9.43 -13.57 9.88
C VAL A 260 -10.09 -14.92 10.13
N SER A 261 -10.13 -15.82 9.14
CA SER A 261 -10.58 -17.20 9.38
C SER A 261 -9.68 -17.91 10.40
N LEU A 262 -8.36 -17.68 10.35
CA LEU A 262 -7.44 -18.22 11.34
C LEU A 262 -7.65 -17.63 12.74
N TYR A 263 -8.00 -16.34 12.83
CA TYR A 263 -8.33 -15.67 14.09
C TYR A 263 -9.53 -16.33 14.77
N GLU A 264 -10.58 -16.69 14.03
CA GLU A 264 -11.74 -17.39 14.59
C GLU A 264 -11.38 -18.75 15.21
N TRP A 265 -10.38 -19.44 14.66
CA TRP A 265 -10.03 -20.81 15.05
C TRP A 265 -8.92 -20.87 16.10
N ALA A 266 -7.90 -20.03 15.96
CA ALA A 266 -6.68 -20.06 16.76
C ALA A 266 -6.52 -18.85 17.70
N GLY A 267 -7.41 -17.86 17.58
CA GLY A 267 -7.43 -16.67 18.44
C GLY A 267 -6.36 -15.61 18.11
N TRP A 268 -6.45 -14.50 18.84
CA TRP A 268 -5.62 -13.31 18.66
C TRP A 268 -4.11 -13.60 18.74
N GLY A 269 -3.67 -14.33 19.77
CA GLY A 269 -2.26 -14.56 20.04
C GLY A 269 -1.52 -15.30 18.92
N VAL A 270 -2.15 -16.34 18.35
CA VAL A 270 -1.56 -17.13 17.25
C VAL A 270 -1.44 -16.28 15.99
N VAL A 271 -2.50 -15.54 15.64
CA VAL A 271 -2.49 -14.66 14.47
C VAL A 271 -1.43 -13.58 14.61
N MET A 272 -1.33 -12.95 15.78
CA MET A 272 -0.28 -11.95 16.03
C MET A 272 1.13 -12.54 15.99
N GLY A 273 1.34 -13.77 16.45
CA GLY A 273 2.61 -14.49 16.33
C GLY A 273 3.01 -14.72 14.87
N ILE A 274 2.07 -15.12 14.02
CA ILE A 274 2.30 -15.26 12.57
C ILE A 274 2.59 -13.90 11.94
N CYS A 275 1.83 -12.87 12.30
CA CYS A 275 2.07 -11.51 11.84
C CYS A 275 3.47 -11.01 12.22
N LEU A 276 4.00 -11.41 13.37
CA LEU A 276 5.35 -11.05 13.80
C LEU A 276 6.41 -11.69 12.90
N VAL A 277 6.26 -12.97 12.58
CA VAL A 277 7.13 -13.66 11.62
C VAL A 277 7.06 -12.99 10.26
N PHE A 278 5.86 -12.69 9.78
CA PHE A 278 5.65 -12.01 8.48
C PHE A 278 6.25 -10.61 8.46
N ALA A 279 6.13 -9.84 9.55
CA ALA A 279 6.73 -8.51 9.68
C ALA A 279 8.26 -8.56 9.60
N VAL A 280 8.90 -9.52 10.28
CA VAL A 280 10.35 -9.70 10.24
C VAL A 280 10.81 -10.13 8.85
N VAL A 281 10.15 -11.10 8.24
CA VAL A 281 10.47 -11.57 6.88
C VAL A 281 10.26 -10.44 5.85
N ALA A 282 9.16 -9.70 5.94
CA ALA A 282 8.89 -8.55 5.09
C ALA A 282 9.99 -7.49 5.20
N GLY A 283 10.35 -7.12 6.44
CA GLY A 283 11.42 -6.17 6.73
C GLY A 283 12.76 -6.61 6.14
N TYR A 284 13.12 -7.88 6.31
CA TYR A 284 14.33 -8.47 5.73
C TYR A 284 14.33 -8.41 4.20
N CYS A 285 13.23 -8.82 3.55
CA CYS A 285 13.10 -8.79 2.09
C CYS A 285 13.26 -7.36 1.54
N VAL A 286 12.57 -6.39 2.12
CA VAL A 286 12.62 -4.98 1.68
C VAL A 286 13.98 -4.35 1.96
N TYR A 287 14.61 -4.67 3.10
CA TYR A 287 15.96 -4.21 3.41
C TYR A 287 17.00 -4.76 2.44
N VAL A 288 16.98 -6.07 2.16
CA VAL A 288 17.92 -6.71 1.23
C VAL A 288 17.74 -6.17 -0.18
N ALA A 289 16.49 -5.96 -0.62
CA ALA A 289 16.20 -5.33 -1.91
C ALA A 289 16.81 -3.92 -1.98
N ALA A 290 16.54 -3.07 -0.99
CA ALA A 290 17.07 -1.71 -0.93
C ALA A 290 18.61 -1.66 -0.88
N ARG A 291 19.25 -2.52 -0.07
CA ARG A 291 20.70 -2.59 0.06
C ARG A 291 21.36 -2.98 -1.26
N ARG A 292 20.83 -3.99 -1.94
CA ARG A 292 21.36 -4.46 -3.23
C ARG A 292 21.18 -3.43 -4.34
N GLN A 293 20.07 -2.70 -4.35
CA GLN A 293 19.86 -1.57 -5.27
C GLN A 293 20.88 -0.45 -5.03
N ALA A 294 21.12 -0.08 -3.77
CA ALA A 294 22.13 0.92 -3.41
C ALA A 294 23.56 0.48 -3.78
N GLN A 295 23.84 -0.82 -3.81
CA GLN A 295 25.12 -1.37 -4.27
C GLN A 295 25.23 -1.33 -5.81
N ALA A 296 24.17 -1.68 -6.53
CA ALA A 296 24.15 -1.62 -7.99
C ALA A 296 24.38 -0.19 -8.51
N ALA A 297 23.78 0.81 -7.86
CA ALA A 297 23.99 2.22 -8.20
C ALA A 297 25.42 2.75 -7.97
N ARG A 298 26.26 2.01 -7.21
CA ARG A 298 27.65 2.38 -6.91
C ARG A 298 28.66 1.68 -7.82
N MET A 299 28.25 0.71 -8.64
CA MET A 299 29.16 0.07 -9.58
C MET A 299 29.24 0.94 -10.84
N PRO A 300 30.42 1.47 -11.21
CA PRO A 300 30.56 2.21 -12.46
C PRO A 300 30.18 1.28 -13.61
N ALA A 301 29.40 1.80 -14.56
CA ALA A 301 29.15 1.13 -15.82
C ALA A 301 30.51 0.88 -16.48
N THR A 302 30.99 -0.37 -16.41
CA THR A 302 32.12 -0.80 -17.22
C THR A 302 31.68 -0.67 -18.66
N GLN A 303 32.24 0.35 -19.32
CA GLN A 303 32.13 0.60 -20.76
C GLN A 303 32.58 -0.61 -21.57
#